data_AF-A0A972TIX6-F1
#
_entry.id   AF-A0A972TIX6-F1
#
_cell.length_a   1.000
_cell.length_b   1.000
_cell.length_c   1.000
_cell.angle_alpha   90.00
_cell.angle_beta   90.00
_cell.angle_gamma   90.00
#
_symmetry.space_group_name_H-M   'P 1'
#
loop_
_entity.id
_entity.type
_entity.pdbx_description
1 polymer ?
#
loop_
_entity_poly.entity_id
_entity_poly.type
_entity_poly.pdbx_seq_one_letter_code
_entity_poly.pdbx_strand_id
1 'polypeptide(L)'
;KEQSGKKGVRSFNVEEKDFRYPGPKPQTKEAGLVMLADVVEAASRTLTDPTGARIQGMVQKIINKVFSDGQLDECELTLKDLNEIAKSFNKILSGIFHYRIEYPESVARNGLAKKGENGNIDQISADYSRAKKPEDKEEAGESLKRLGLS
;
A
#
# COMPACT_ATOMS: atom_id res chain seq x y z
N LYS A 1 42.32 -45.14 39.20
CA LYS A 1 42.26 -43.67 39.04
C LYS A 1 41.72 -43.40 37.64
N GLU A 2 40.43 -43.15 37.49
CA GLU A 2 39.91 -42.61 36.24
C GLU A 2 38.64 -41.82 36.55
N GLN A 3 38.80 -40.51 36.66
CA GLN A 3 37.69 -39.57 36.77
C GLN A 3 37.25 -39.21 35.36
N SER A 4 36.08 -39.69 34.96
CA SER A 4 35.41 -39.25 33.73
C SER A 4 34.81 -37.86 33.97
N GLY A 5 35.43 -36.85 33.37
CA GLY A 5 34.91 -35.49 33.35
C GLY A 5 33.61 -35.41 32.56
N LYS A 6 32.47 -35.36 33.25
CA LYS A 6 31.19 -34.96 32.67
C LYS A 6 31.27 -33.48 32.25
N LYS A 7 31.44 -33.22 30.95
CA LYS A 7 31.17 -31.90 30.38
C LYS A 7 29.66 -31.63 30.52
N GLY A 8 29.28 -30.92 31.58
CA GLY A 8 27.93 -30.42 31.75
C GLY A 8 27.63 -29.42 30.64
N VAL A 9 26.73 -29.77 29.74
CA VAL A 9 26.07 -28.82 28.84
C VAL A 9 25.37 -27.82 29.75
N ARG A 10 25.85 -26.57 29.80
CA ARG A 10 25.13 -25.49 30.49
C ARG A 10 23.89 -25.21 29.64
N SER A 11 22.74 -25.75 30.06
CA SER A 11 21.46 -25.29 29.58
C SER A 11 21.26 -23.89 30.16
N PHE A 12 21.53 -22.87 29.36
CA PHE A 12 21.12 -21.52 29.71
C PHE A 12 19.60 -21.48 29.62
N ASN A 13 18.91 -21.28 30.74
CA ASN A 13 17.49 -20.96 30.72
C ASN A 13 17.37 -19.56 30.13
N VAL A 14 16.96 -19.49 28.86
CA VAL A 14 16.74 -18.24 28.13
C VAL A 14 15.28 -17.85 28.35
N GLU A 15 15.04 -16.76 29.06
CA GLU A 15 13.70 -16.24 29.30
C GLU A 15 13.40 -15.10 28.31
N GLU A 16 12.19 -15.09 27.74
CA GLU A 16 11.79 -14.07 26.76
C GLU A 16 11.80 -12.64 27.35
N LYS A 17 11.54 -12.53 28.66
CA LYS A 17 11.56 -11.26 29.40
C LYS A 17 12.91 -10.54 29.31
N ASP A 18 14.01 -11.29 29.16
CA ASP A 18 15.37 -10.74 29.11
C ASP A 18 15.66 -10.02 27.78
N PHE A 19 14.81 -10.23 26.77
CA PHE A 19 14.89 -9.63 25.43
C PHE A 19 13.71 -8.69 25.13
N ARG A 20 12.84 -8.45 26.12
CA ARG A 20 11.75 -7.47 26.04
C ARG A 20 12.28 -6.10 26.47
N TYR A 21 11.76 -5.05 25.84
CA TYR A 21 12.00 -3.71 26.33
C TYR A 21 11.40 -3.54 27.73
N PRO A 22 12.08 -2.81 28.64
CA PRO A 22 11.59 -2.60 30.02
C PRO A 22 10.41 -1.62 30.08
N GLY A 23 10.14 -0.91 28.98
CA GLY A 23 9.25 0.24 28.93
C GLY A 23 7.80 -0.12 29.23
N PRO A 24 7.02 0.87 29.73
CA PRO A 24 5.59 0.68 29.85
C PRO A 24 5.00 0.45 28.46
N LYS A 25 3.88 -0.27 28.41
CA LYS A 25 3.09 -0.33 27.19
C LYS A 25 2.63 1.09 26.81
N PRO A 26 2.26 1.35 25.54
CA PRO A 26 1.70 2.64 25.14
C PRO A 26 0.52 3.01 26.04
N GLN A 27 0.55 4.23 26.59
CA GLN A 27 -0.49 4.73 27.50
C GLN A 27 -1.57 5.54 26.77
N THR A 28 -1.28 6.02 25.56
CA THR A 28 -2.18 6.86 24.76
C THR A 28 -2.37 6.29 23.37
N LYS A 29 -3.44 6.73 22.69
CA LYS A 29 -3.73 6.31 21.31
C LYS A 29 -2.61 6.71 20.35
N GLU A 30 -2.02 7.89 20.56
CA GLU A 30 -0.91 8.41 19.76
C GLU A 30 0.34 7.55 19.95
N ALA A 31 0.67 7.18 21.20
CA ALA A 31 1.81 6.31 21.47
C ALA A 31 1.63 4.92 20.82
N GLY A 32 0.42 4.34 20.89
CA GLY A 32 0.10 3.09 20.22
C GLY A 32 0.20 3.20 18.69
N LEU A 33 -0.27 4.31 18.13
CA LEU A 33 -0.17 4.59 16.70
C LEU A 33 1.28 4.73 16.23
N VAL A 34 2.12 5.45 16.99
CA VAL A 34 3.56 5.61 16.69
C VAL A 34 4.28 4.26 16.73
N MET A 35 4.01 3.44 17.75
CA MET A 35 4.56 2.08 17.84
C MET A 35 4.19 1.25 16.60
N LEU A 36 2.91 1.23 16.23
CA LEU A 36 2.46 0.48 15.05
C LEU A 36 3.09 1.00 13.76
N ALA A 37 3.20 2.32 13.61
CA ALA A 37 3.79 2.94 12.44
C ALA A 37 5.28 2.57 12.28
N ASP A 38 6.06 2.60 13.36
CA ASP A 38 7.48 2.24 13.35
C ASP A 38 7.69 0.78 12.91
N VAL A 39 6.95 -0.15 13.49
CA VAL A 39 7.07 -1.58 13.16
C VAL A 39 6.65 -1.85 11.71
N VAL A 40 5.56 -1.23 11.25
CA VAL A 40 5.06 -1.38 9.86
C VAL A 40 6.05 -0.77 8.86
N GLU A 41 6.60 0.40 9.16
CA GLU A 41 7.60 1.06 8.33
C GLU A 41 8.85 0.19 8.19
N ALA A 42 9.40 -0.28 9.31
CA ALA A 42 10.59 -1.11 9.32
C ALA A 42 10.35 -2.42 8.56
N ALA A 43 9.21 -3.07 8.76
CA ALA A 43 8.85 -4.28 8.02
C ALA A 43 8.70 -4.02 6.52
N SER A 44 8.13 -2.87 6.15
CA SER A 44 7.93 -2.51 4.74
C SER A 44 9.23 -2.36 3.96
N ARG A 45 10.30 -1.87 4.59
CA ARG A 45 11.63 -1.74 3.96
C ARG A 45 12.25 -3.07 3.57
N THR A 46 11.84 -4.16 4.22
CA THR A 46 12.37 -5.50 3.96
C THR A 46 11.54 -6.31 2.96
N LEU A 47 10.40 -5.77 2.51
CA LEU A 47 9.48 -6.49 1.63
C LEU A 47 10.01 -6.50 0.18
N THR A 48 10.38 -7.68 -0.32
CA THR A 48 10.70 -7.89 -1.73
C THR A 48 9.43 -7.90 -2.57
N ASP A 49 9.43 -7.22 -3.72
CA ASP A 49 8.28 -7.10 -4.64
C ASP A 49 6.97 -6.71 -3.92
N PRO A 50 6.87 -5.46 -3.45
CA PRO A 50 5.76 -4.98 -2.64
C PRO A 50 4.48 -4.80 -3.47
N THR A 51 3.77 -5.90 -3.72
CA THR A 51 2.42 -5.87 -4.31
C THR A 51 1.40 -5.41 -3.28
N GLY A 52 0.31 -4.79 -3.72
CA GLY A 52 -0.76 -4.32 -2.81
C GLY A 52 -1.28 -5.40 -1.86
N ALA A 53 -1.46 -6.63 -2.36
CA ALA A 53 -1.89 -7.77 -1.53
C ALA A 53 -0.83 -8.18 -0.48
N ARG A 54 0.46 -8.14 -0.83
CA ARG A 54 1.54 -8.46 0.11
C ARG A 54 1.69 -7.39 1.18
N ILE A 55 1.54 -6.12 0.81
CA ILE A 55 1.51 -4.99 1.75
C ILE A 55 0.34 -5.18 2.73
N GLN A 56 -0.87 -5.43 2.23
CA GLN A 56 -2.05 -5.67 3.06
C GLN A 56 -1.87 -6.83 4.02
N GLY A 57 -1.38 -7.97 3.54
CA GLY A 57 -1.12 -9.14 4.38
C GLY A 57 -0.07 -8.86 5.45
N MET A 58 1.00 -8.12 5.12
CA MET A 58 2.05 -7.75 6.07
C MET A 58 1.54 -6.80 7.15
N VAL A 59 0.82 -5.73 6.77
CA VAL A 59 0.23 -4.77 7.72
C VAL A 59 -0.72 -5.48 8.67
N GLN A 60 -1.64 -6.32 8.15
CA GLN A 60 -2.59 -7.05 9.00
C GLN A 60 -1.88 -8.02 9.95
N LYS A 61 -0.85 -8.73 9.47
CA LYS A 61 -0.07 -9.65 10.28
C LYS A 61 0.62 -8.94 11.44
N ILE A 62 1.20 -7.76 11.19
CA ILE A 62 1.89 -6.97 12.22
C ILE A 62 0.90 -6.48 13.27
N ILE A 63 -0.21 -5.85 12.85
CA ILE A 63 -1.23 -5.34 13.77
C ILE A 63 -1.76 -6.48 14.64
N ASN A 64 -2.07 -7.64 14.05
CA ASN A 64 -2.54 -8.80 14.80
C ASN A 64 -1.48 -9.32 15.78
N LYS A 65 -0.20 -9.35 15.39
CA LYS A 65 0.90 -9.77 16.28
C LYS A 65 1.01 -8.85 17.49
N VAL A 66 0.99 -7.53 17.29
CA VAL A 66 1.08 -6.53 18.36
C VAL A 66 -0.15 -6.61 19.28
N PHE A 67 -1.34 -6.80 18.70
CA PHE A 67 -2.58 -7.00 19.45
C PHE A 67 -2.55 -8.29 20.28
N SER A 68 -2.16 -9.43 19.70
CA SER A 68 -2.11 -10.71 20.41
C SER A 68 -1.02 -10.80 21.48
N ASP A 69 0.06 -10.01 21.36
CA ASP A 69 1.10 -9.87 22.39
C ASP A 69 0.67 -8.94 23.55
N GLY A 70 -0.55 -8.38 23.47
CA GLY A 70 -1.11 -7.49 24.50
C GLY A 70 -0.41 -6.13 24.58
N GLN A 71 0.35 -5.73 23.56
CA GLN A 71 1.11 -4.47 23.59
C GLN A 71 0.19 -3.24 23.67
N LEU A 72 -1.07 -3.35 23.26
CA LEU A 72 -2.01 -2.23 23.22
C LEU A 72 -2.97 -2.19 24.43
N ASP A 73 -2.79 -3.07 25.42
CA ASP A 73 -3.71 -3.21 26.56
C ASP A 73 -3.85 -1.95 27.43
N GLU A 74 -2.82 -1.11 27.45
CA GLU A 74 -2.77 0.10 28.29
C GLU A 74 -3.10 1.39 27.50
N CYS A 75 -3.53 1.28 26.25
CA CYS A 75 -4.01 2.41 25.45
C CYS A 75 -5.44 2.22 24.95
N GLU A 76 -6.16 3.32 24.76
CA GLU A 76 -7.56 3.32 24.34
C GLU A 76 -7.76 3.12 22.82
N LEU A 77 -7.01 2.21 22.19
CA LEU A 77 -7.19 1.85 20.79
C LEU A 77 -8.25 0.76 20.65
N THR A 78 -9.33 1.06 19.92
CA THR A 78 -10.39 0.08 19.66
C THR A 78 -10.06 -0.78 18.43
N LEU A 79 -10.71 -1.94 18.29
CA LEU A 79 -10.61 -2.75 17.06
C LEU A 79 -11.05 -1.97 15.81
N LYS A 80 -12.00 -1.03 15.96
CA LYS A 80 -12.39 -0.13 14.87
C LYS A 80 -11.22 0.77 14.46
N ASP A 81 -10.52 1.35 15.44
CA ASP A 81 -9.35 2.19 15.18
C ASP A 81 -8.24 1.38 14.49
N LEU A 82 -7.97 0.15 14.93
CA LEU A 82 -6.98 -0.72 14.29
C LEU A 82 -7.31 -1.01 12.81
N ASN A 83 -8.59 -1.20 12.48
CA ASN A 83 -9.02 -1.39 11.09
C ASN A 83 -8.81 -0.11 10.25
N GLU A 84 -9.12 1.07 10.80
CA GLU A 84 -8.90 2.33 10.10
C GLU A 84 -7.41 2.67 9.95
N ILE A 85 -6.59 2.35 10.96
CA ILE A 85 -5.13 2.45 10.92
C ILE A 85 -4.57 1.53 9.82
N ALA A 86 -5.02 0.28 9.76
CA ALA A 86 -4.60 -0.67 8.72
C ALA A 86 -4.90 -0.16 7.31
N LYS A 87 -6.12 0.36 7.07
CA LYS A 87 -6.49 0.97 5.78
C LYS A 87 -5.59 2.15 5.43
N SER A 88 -5.29 2.99 6.42
CA SER A 88 -4.46 4.18 6.24
C SER A 88 -3.01 3.81 5.89
N PHE A 89 -2.41 2.86 6.60
CA PHE A 89 -1.08 2.34 6.27
C PHE A 89 -1.03 1.72 4.89
N ASN A 90 -2.01 0.91 4.51
CA ASN A 90 -2.08 0.32 3.18
C ASN A 90 -2.10 1.37 2.07
N LYS A 91 -2.87 2.45 2.25
CA LYS A 91 -2.94 3.55 1.29
C LYS A 91 -1.59 4.26 1.15
N ILE A 92 -0.95 4.58 2.27
CA ILE A 92 0.34 5.28 2.29
C ILE A 92 1.44 4.42 1.66
N LEU A 93 1.55 3.16 2.09
CA LEU A 93 2.57 2.24 1.59
C LEU A 93 2.38 1.93 0.10
N SER A 94 1.14 1.78 -0.38
CA SER A 94 0.89 1.63 -1.82
C SER A 94 1.44 2.83 -2.59
N GLY A 95 1.22 4.05 -2.09
CA GLY A 95 1.77 5.26 -2.71
C GLY A 95 3.30 5.32 -2.71
N ILE A 96 3.95 4.81 -1.66
CA ILE A 96 5.42 4.77 -1.55
C ILE A 96 6.02 3.74 -2.52
N PHE A 97 5.40 2.57 -2.67
CA PHE A 97 5.93 1.47 -3.46
C PHE A 97 5.53 1.48 -4.93
N HIS A 98 4.55 2.29 -5.34
CA HIS A 98 4.27 2.50 -6.76
C HIS A 98 5.34 3.44 -7.37
N TYR A 99 6.18 2.86 -8.23
CA TYR A 99 7.23 3.56 -8.96
C TYR A 99 6.65 4.75 -9.75
N ARG A 100 7.31 5.91 -9.68
CA ARG A 100 6.96 7.06 -10.51
C ARG A 100 7.16 6.68 -11.97
N ILE A 101 6.12 6.83 -12.78
CA ILE A 101 6.20 6.55 -14.21
C ILE A 101 7.17 7.57 -14.82
N GLU A 102 8.20 7.07 -15.52
CA GLU A 102 9.07 7.92 -16.33
C GLU A 102 8.23 8.53 -17.46
N TYR A 103 8.26 9.86 -17.56
CA TYR A 103 7.59 10.53 -18.66
C TYR A 103 8.22 10.03 -19.96
N PRO A 104 7.42 9.59 -20.94
CA PRO A 104 7.97 9.24 -22.23
C PRO A 104 8.68 10.47 -22.77
N GLU A 105 10.01 10.40 -22.94
CA GLU A 105 10.73 11.45 -23.64
C GLU A 105 10.07 11.61 -24.99
N SER A 106 9.67 12.85 -25.29
CA SER A 106 9.06 13.15 -26.56
C SER A 106 9.98 12.61 -27.65
N VAL A 107 9.42 11.77 -28.52
CA VAL A 107 10.00 11.44 -29.83
C VAL A 107 10.03 12.73 -30.67
N ALA A 108 10.86 13.68 -30.27
CA ALA A 108 11.11 14.94 -30.93
C ALA A 108 12.29 14.75 -31.89
N ARG A 109 11.93 14.20 -33.06
CA ARG A 109 12.46 14.54 -34.39
C ARG A 109 13.94 14.26 -34.66
N ASN A 110 14.19 13.07 -35.21
CA ASN A 110 15.17 12.95 -36.29
C ASN A 110 14.59 13.58 -37.57
N GLY A 111 15.20 14.64 -38.07
CA GLY A 111 15.02 15.09 -39.46
C GLY A 111 14.78 16.59 -39.68
N LEU A 112 15.88 17.32 -39.89
CA LEU A 112 16.07 18.41 -40.88
C LEU A 112 15.30 19.75 -40.75
N ALA A 113 16.12 20.82 -40.71
CA ALA A 113 15.99 22.12 -41.41
C ALA A 113 15.62 23.40 -40.64
N LYS A 114 16.65 24.26 -40.51
CA LYS A 114 16.74 25.72 -40.72
C LYS A 114 15.99 26.75 -39.84
N LYS A 115 16.84 27.57 -39.21
CA LYS A 115 16.77 28.98 -38.75
C LYS A 115 15.77 29.92 -39.48
N GLY A 116 15.08 30.78 -38.71
CA GLY A 116 14.45 32.04 -39.18
C GLY A 116 13.53 32.70 -38.14
N GLU A 117 13.72 34.00 -37.88
CA GLU A 117 13.03 34.88 -36.92
C GLU A 117 11.57 35.20 -37.27
N ASN A 118 10.72 35.42 -36.25
CA ASN A 118 9.89 36.62 -35.99
C ASN A 118 8.59 36.31 -35.23
N GLY A 119 8.28 37.18 -34.27
CA GLY A 119 7.12 37.10 -33.40
C GLY A 119 5.83 37.68 -33.99
N ASN A 120 4.74 37.18 -33.39
CA ASN A 120 3.35 37.62 -33.43
C ASN A 120 2.55 37.36 -34.72
N ILE A 121 1.53 36.49 -34.60
CA ILE A 121 0.18 36.77 -35.10
C ILE A 121 -0.83 36.02 -34.22
N ASP A 122 -1.68 36.80 -33.59
CA ASP A 122 -2.90 36.43 -32.90
C ASP A 122 -3.88 35.65 -33.79
N GLN A 123 -4.65 34.76 -33.12
CA GLN A 123 -5.97 34.24 -33.49
C GLN A 123 -6.10 33.26 -34.68
N ILE A 124 -6.61 32.07 -34.33
CA ILE A 124 -7.72 31.31 -34.97
C ILE A 124 -8.00 30.17 -33.97
N SER A 125 -8.89 30.39 -33.00
CA SER A 125 -10.36 30.29 -33.04
C SER A 125 -10.87 28.89 -32.72
N ALA A 126 -11.81 28.88 -31.78
CA ALA A 126 -12.52 27.75 -31.20
C ALA A 126 -12.95 26.67 -32.19
N ASP A 127 -12.68 25.42 -31.84
CA ASP A 127 -13.48 24.28 -32.29
C ASP A 127 -13.71 23.33 -31.10
N TYR A 128 -14.56 23.78 -30.18
CA TYR A 128 -15.19 22.95 -29.15
C TYR A 128 -16.70 22.98 -29.35
N SER A 129 -17.17 22.46 -30.49
CA SER A 129 -18.50 21.88 -30.60
C SER A 129 -18.76 21.34 -32.00
N ARG A 130 -19.04 20.03 -32.12
CA ARG A 130 -20.27 19.45 -32.71
C ARG A 130 -20.00 18.05 -33.29
N ALA A 131 -20.37 17.01 -32.54
CA ALA A 131 -20.93 15.80 -33.13
C ALA A 131 -21.90 15.14 -32.12
N LYS A 132 -23.17 15.55 -32.18
CA LYS A 132 -24.30 14.82 -31.58
C LYS A 132 -25.00 14.07 -32.73
N LYS A 133 -25.33 12.80 -32.47
CA LYS A 133 -26.02 11.73 -33.24
C LYS A 133 -27.12 12.15 -34.25
N PRO A 134 -27.55 11.21 -35.10
CA PRO A 134 -28.91 10.68 -34.94
C PRO A 134 -28.97 9.15 -34.77
N GLU A 135 -30.03 8.71 -34.09
CA GLU A 135 -30.43 7.33 -33.79
C GLU A 135 -31.47 6.85 -34.81
N ASP A 136 -31.55 5.56 -35.13
CA ASP A 136 -32.73 4.74 -34.78
C ASP A 136 -32.59 3.24 -35.18
N LYS A 137 -32.89 2.40 -34.17
CA LYS A 137 -33.70 1.16 -34.17
C LYS A 137 -33.40 0.02 -35.16
N GLU A 138 -32.90 -1.10 -34.62
CA GLU A 138 -33.52 -2.44 -34.70
C GLU A 138 -32.57 -3.49 -34.11
N GLU A 139 -32.64 -3.76 -32.79
CA GLU A 139 -32.07 -5.01 -32.23
C GLU A 139 -32.63 -5.36 -30.83
N ALA A 140 -33.82 -4.85 -30.49
CA ALA A 140 -34.50 -5.15 -29.22
C ALA A 140 -35.62 -6.20 -29.35
N GLY A 141 -35.66 -6.94 -30.47
CA GLY A 141 -36.72 -7.91 -30.78
C GLY A 141 -36.36 -9.39 -30.58
N GLU A 142 -35.08 -9.75 -30.51
CA GLU A 142 -34.68 -11.17 -30.54
C GLU A 142 -34.45 -11.81 -29.17
N SER A 143 -34.24 -11.02 -28.11
CA SER A 143 -33.92 -11.60 -26.79
C SER A 143 -35.15 -11.93 -25.94
N LEU A 144 -36.34 -11.42 -26.26
CA LEU A 144 -37.57 -11.62 -25.48
C LEU A 144 -38.35 -12.88 -25.88
N LYS A 145 -38.17 -13.38 -27.11
CA LYS A 145 -38.82 -14.64 -27.56
C LYS A 145 -38.14 -15.91 -27.01
N ARG A 146 -36.96 -15.78 -26.39
CA ARG A 146 -36.20 -16.92 -25.82
C ARG A 146 -36.57 -17.25 -24.37
N LEU A 147 -37.34 -16.40 -23.67
CA LEU A 147 -37.66 -16.57 -22.26
C LEU A 147 -39.14 -16.90 -21.97
N GLY A 148 -39.98 -17.08 -22.99
CA GLY A 148 -41.31 -17.69 -22.83
C GLY A 148 -42.30 -16.92 -21.95
N LEU A 149 -42.12 -15.61 -21.80
CA LEU A 149 -43.05 -14.72 -21.12
C LEU A 149 -43.72 -13.82 -22.16
N SER A 150 -44.99 -14.11 -22.43
CA SER A 150 -45.87 -13.27 -23.25
C SER A 150 -46.64 -12.29 -22.38
#